data_AF-A0A969DL28-F1
#
_entry.id   AF-A0A969DL28-F1
#
_cell.length_a   1.000
_cell.length_b   1.000
_cell.length_c   1.000
_cell.angle_alpha   90.00
_cell.angle_beta   90.00
_cell.angle_gamma   90.00
#
_symmetry.space_group_name_H-M   'P 1'
#
loop_
_entity.id
_entity.type
_entity.pdbx_description
1 polymer ?
#
loop_
_entity_poly.entity_id
_entity_poly.type
_entity_poly.pdbx_seq_one_letter_code
_entity_poly.pdbx_strand_id
1 'polypeptide(L)' 'MYPINRFRRLTCNTCHGTGDFLGNPCRKCLGLGYIFDSETVVLPPKQQICLLCRGTRAVPDPFTGRPVPCPQCRGLGYL' A
#
# COMPACT_ATOMS: atom_id res chain seq x y z
N MET A 1 24.78 23.23 1.64
CA MET A 1 23.95 23.64 0.49
C MET A 1 23.99 22.52 -0.54
N TYR A 2 22.87 21.79 -0.71
CA TYR A 2 22.76 20.73 -1.72
C TYR A 2 22.81 21.34 -3.14
N PRO A 3 23.52 20.72 -4.09
CA PRO A 3 23.86 21.37 -5.34
C PRO A 3 22.63 21.56 -6.24
N ILE A 4 22.63 22.71 -6.89
CA ILE A 4 21.75 23.10 -7.99
C ILE A 4 21.88 22.11 -9.17
N ASN A 5 20.81 21.37 -9.47
CA ASN A 5 20.69 20.65 -10.74
C ASN A 5 19.46 21.16 -11.49
N ARG A 6 19.71 21.80 -12.64
CA ARG A 6 18.79 22.67 -13.39
C ARG A 6 17.92 21.91 -14.41
N PHE A 7 17.63 20.65 -14.13
CA PHE A 7 16.65 19.78 -14.81
C PHE A 7 16.07 18.80 -13.78
N ARG A 8 15.56 19.31 -12.66
CA ARG A 8 15.15 18.48 -11.52
C ARG A 8 13.75 17.91 -11.78
N ARG A 9 13.69 16.69 -12.34
CA ARG A 9 12.50 15.84 -12.21
C ARG A 9 12.16 15.75 -10.73
N LEU A 10 11.01 16.29 -10.33
CA LEU A 10 10.62 16.31 -8.93
C LEU A 10 10.16 14.90 -8.58
N THR A 11 10.82 14.25 -7.61
CA THR A 11 10.35 12.94 -7.14
C THR A 11 8.89 13.06 -6.75
N CYS A 12 8.06 12.18 -7.30
CA CYS A 12 6.63 12.21 -7.00
C CYS A 12 6.44 11.91 -5.51
N ASN A 13 5.83 12.85 -4.81
CA ASN A 13 5.55 12.79 -3.37
C ASN A 13 4.40 11.85 -3.02
N THR A 14 3.59 11.43 -3.99
CA THR A 14 2.51 10.43 -3.79
C THR A 14 3.05 9.00 -3.75
N CYS A 15 3.98 8.67 -4.65
CA CYS A 15 4.56 7.33 -4.76
C CYS A 15 6.02 7.28 -4.28
N HIS A 16 6.58 8.40 -3.83
CA HIS A 16 7.97 8.53 -3.39
C HIS A 16 9.01 7.98 -4.38
N GLY A 17 8.75 8.11 -5.69
CA GLY A 17 9.65 7.62 -6.73
C GLY A 17 9.38 6.20 -7.24
N THR A 18 8.47 5.43 -6.64
CA THR A 18 8.20 4.05 -7.08
C THR A 18 7.45 3.96 -8.40
N GLY A 19 6.68 5.00 -8.78
CA GLY A 19 5.75 4.95 -9.92
C GLY A 19 4.46 4.20 -9.62
N ASP A 20 4.47 3.32 -8.63
CA ASP A 20 3.35 2.50 -8.22
C ASP A 20 2.64 3.08 -7.00
N PHE A 21 1.31 3.05 -7.03
CA PHE A 21 0.47 3.34 -5.88
C PHE A 21 -0.09 2.00 -5.38
N LEU A 22 0.42 1.52 -4.24
CA LEU A 22 -0.27 0.46 -3.52
C LEU A 22 -1.65 1.02 -3.19
N GLY A 23 -2.68 0.36 -3.72
CA GLY A 23 -4.05 0.83 -3.68
C GLY A 23 -4.59 1.05 -2.27
N ASN A 24 -5.87 1.37 -2.22
CA ASN A 24 -6.60 1.66 -0.98
C ASN A 24 -6.26 0.67 0.16
N PRO A 25 -6.27 1.14 1.41
CA PRO A 25 -6.03 0.28 2.57
C PRO A 25 -6.92 -0.97 2.49
N CYS A 26 -6.36 -2.11 2.85
CA CYS A 26 -7.06 -3.38 2.76
C CYS A 26 -8.35 -3.33 3.56
N ARG A 27 -9.52 -3.40 2.90
CA ARG A 27 -10.82 -3.31 3.58
C ARG A 27 -11.08 -4.45 4.56
N LYS A 28 -10.48 -5.63 4.33
CA LYS A 28 -10.65 -6.81 5.19
C LYS A 28 -9.94 -6.67 6.54
N CYS A 29 -8.78 -6.03 6.58
CA CYS A 29 -8.03 -5.79 7.81
C CYS A 29 -7.91 -4.31 8.18
N LEU A 30 -8.61 -3.42 7.46
CA LEU A 30 -8.58 -1.97 7.63
C LEU A 30 -7.16 -1.36 7.65
N GLY A 31 -6.22 -1.95 6.90
CA GLY A 31 -4.82 -1.51 6.90
C GLY A 31 -3.94 -2.10 8.00
N LEU A 32 -4.45 -2.98 8.86
CA LEU A 32 -3.67 -3.60 9.94
C LEU A 32 -2.71 -4.68 9.43
N GLY A 33 -3.11 -5.42 8.38
CA GLY A 33 -2.36 -6.56 7.84
C GLY A 33 -2.69 -7.91 8.49
N TYR A 34 -3.49 -7.91 9.56
CA TYR A 34 -3.96 -9.08 10.29
C TYR A 34 -5.43 -8.93 10.67
N ILE A 35 -6.10 -10.04 10.99
CA ILE A 35 -7.47 -10.11 11.47
C ILE A 35 -7.50 -10.96 12.75
N PHE A 36 -8.48 -10.72 13.62
CA PHE A 36 -8.68 -11.50 14.84
C PHE A 36 -9.83 -12.48 14.64
N ASP A 37 -9.63 -13.73 15.05
CA ASP A 37 -10.74 -14.68 15.16
C ASP A 37 -11.51 -14.40 16.44
N SER A 38 -12.81 -14.16 16.30
CA SER A 38 -13.73 -13.98 17.43
C SER A 38 -14.30 -15.33 17.93
N GLU A 39 -13.57 -16.43 17.74
CA GLU A 39 -14.05 -17.75 18.12
C GLU A 39 -13.78 -17.99 19.60
N THR A 40 -14.86 -17.89 20.39
CA THR A 40 -14.98 -18.15 21.84
C THR A 40 -14.51 -17.04 22.78
N VAL A 41 -15.39 -16.66 23.71
CA VAL A 41 -15.16 -15.65 24.76
C VAL A 41 -14.22 -16.15 25.87
N VAL A 42 -13.88 -17.43 25.84
CA VAL A 42 -13.12 -18.11 26.90
C VAL A 42 -11.60 -18.01 26.65
N LEU A 43 -11.19 -17.77 25.40
CA LEU A 43 -9.79 -17.67 25.01
C LEU A 43 -9.48 -16.28 24.43
N PRO A 44 -8.25 -15.77 24.61
CA PRO A 44 -7.82 -14.57 23.91
C PRO A 44 -7.92 -14.80 22.39
N PRO A 45 -8.40 -13.80 21.63
CA PRO A 45 -8.62 -13.93 20.20
C PRO A 45 -7.30 -14.21 19.48
N LYS A 46 -7.31 -15.19 18.58
CA LYS A 46 -6.13 -15.53 17.79
C LYS A 46 -5.94 -14.49 16.68
N GLN A 47 -4.72 -13.98 16.55
CA GLN A 47 -4.34 -13.11 15.45
C GLN A 47 -3.92 -13.95 14.25
N GLN A 48 -4.54 -13.71 13.10
CA GLN A 48 -4.21 -14.36 11.84
C GLN A 48 -3.74 -13.33 10.81
N ILE A 49 -2.79 -13.68 9.95
CA ILE A 49 -2.43 -12.84 8.81
C ILE A 49 -3.64 -12.64 7.92
N CYS A 50 -3.87 -11.40 7.48
CA CYS A 50 -4.97 -11.12 6.57
C CYS A 50 -4.67 -11.75 5.21
N LEU A 51 -5.34 -12.85 4.88
CA LEU A 51 -5.11 -13.59 3.63
C LEU A 51 -5.31 -12.76 2.35
N LEU A 52 -6.15 -11.71 2.42
CA LEU A 52 -6.44 -10.86 1.27
C LEU A 52 -5.23 -9.99 0.86
N CYS A 53 -4.52 -9.41 1.83
CA CYS A 53 -3.32 -8.61 1.57
C CYS A 53 -2.03 -9.37 1.92
N ARG A 54 -2.12 -10.56 2.52
CA ARG A 54 -0.97 -11.34 3.00
C ARG A 54 0.00 -10.53 3.86
N GLY A 55 -0.53 -9.61 4.67
CA GLY A 55 0.27 -8.75 5.55
C GLY A 55 0.79 -7.45 4.91
N THR A 56 0.55 -7.18 3.63
CA THR A 56 1.01 -5.94 2.96
C THR A 56 0.23 -4.69 3.35
N ARG A 57 -0.82 -4.82 4.17
CA ARG A 57 -1.71 -3.74 4.67
C ARG A 57 -2.52 -2.99 3.61
N ALA A 58 -2.07 -2.98 2.36
CA ALA A 58 -2.81 -2.51 1.21
C ALA A 58 -2.96 -3.65 0.20
N VAL A 59 -4.13 -3.71 -0.44
CA VAL A 59 -4.36 -4.63 -1.54
C VAL A 59 -4.13 -3.85 -2.83
N PRO A 60 -3.34 -4.37 -3.79
CA PRO A 60 -3.50 -3.95 -5.17
C PRO A 60 -4.96 -4.13 -5.59
N ASP A 61 -5.38 -3.44 -6.65
CA ASP A 61 -6.75 -3.50 -7.16
C ASP A 61 -7.32 -4.95 -7.07
N PRO A 62 -8.49 -5.15 -6.42
CA PRO A 62 -9.03 -6.47 -6.16
C PRO A 62 -9.36 -7.27 -7.42
N PHE A 63 -9.39 -6.64 -8.60
CA PHE A 63 -9.66 -7.31 -9.88
C PHE A 63 -8.40 -7.85 -10.56
N THR A 64 -7.23 -7.24 -10.39
CA THR A 64 -6.04 -7.58 -11.20
C THR A 64 -4.81 -7.97 -10.39
N GLY A 65 -4.75 -7.68 -9.08
CA GLY A 65 -3.59 -7.99 -8.26
C GLY A 65 -2.30 -7.25 -8.68
N ARG A 66 -2.41 -6.28 -9.60
CA ARG A 66 -1.31 -5.46 -10.09
C ARG A 66 -1.24 -4.15 -9.32
N PRO A 67 -0.04 -3.63 -9.04
CA PRO A 67 0.09 -2.26 -8.53
C PRO A 67 -0.57 -1.29 -9.52
N VAL A 68 -1.34 -0.34 -8.99
CA VAL A 68 -2.02 0.66 -9.81
C VAL A 68 -0.98 1.75 -10.13
N PRO A 69 -0.83 2.18 -11.39
CA PRO A 69 0.07 3.27 -11.71
C PRO A 69 -0.32 4.52 -10.91
N CYS A 70 0.67 5.20 -10.34
CA CYS A 70 0.43 6.38 -9.52
C CYS A 70 -0.40 7.41 -10.28
N PRO A 71 -1.53 7.90 -9.73
CA PRO A 71 -2.41 8.83 -10.45
C PRO A 71 -1.74 10.17 -10.73
N GLN A 72 -0.73 10.55 -9.94
CA GLN A 72 -0.03 11.83 -10.07
C GLN A 72 1.08 11.80 -11.12
N CYS A 73 1.88 10.72 -11.18
CA CYS A 73 3.02 10.60 -12.11
C CYS A 73 2.82 9.54 -13.21
N ARG A 74 1.67 8.85 -13.23
CA ARG A 74 1.30 7.82 -14.22
C ARG A 74 2.32 6.70 -14.38
N GLY A 75 2.94 6.26 -13.29
CA GLY A 75 3.97 5.20 -13.35
C GLY A 75 5.40 5.70 -13.53
N LEU A 76 5.62 7.00 -13.73
CA LEU A 76 6.97 7.53 -14.01
C LEU A 76 7.86 7.66 -12.76
N GLY A 77 7.26 7.84 -11.58
CA GLY A 77 7.99 8.08 -10.33
C GLY A 77 8.42 9.55 -10.12
N TYR A 78 8.21 10.42 -11.10
CA TYR A 78 8.54 11.85 -11.03
C TYR A 78 7.54 12.71 -11.80
N LEU A 79 7.52 14.00 -11.49
CA LEU A 79 6.82 15.05 -12.23
C LEU A 79 7.78 15.82 -13.14
#